data_AF-A0A453EYG0-F1
#
_entry.id   AF-A0A453EYG0-F1
#
_cell.length_a   1.000
_cell.length_b   1.000
_cell.length_c   1.000
_cell.angle_alpha   90.00
_cell.angle_beta   90.00
_cell.angle_gamma   90.00
#
_symmetry.space_group_name_H-M   'P 1'
#
loop_
_entity.id
_entity.type
_entity.pdbx_description
1 polymer ?
#
loop_
_entity_poly.entity_id
_entity_poly.type
_entity_poly.pdbx_seq_one_letter_code
_entity_poly.pdbx_strand_id
1 'polypeptide(L)'
;QDPLKFVLAAGIGTLLLVSLVVLRIYLGWSYVGDRLLSAVVPYEETGWYDGQMWVKPAEVLARDRLLGSYKVKPVINLLKQTLVGTGALLVGAVALFAFAAPVEEFVHSFNGAPTAASSKPMMRREDLLKLPAEVRQDDDLAAAAAEAANGRPVYCRDRYYRALAGGQYCTSDDLLN
;
A
#
# COMPACT_ATOMS: atom_id res chain seq x y z
N GLN A 1 12.40 -14.59 -3.85
CA GLN A 1 11.84 -13.35 -3.28
C GLN A 1 13.01 -12.42 -3.08
N ASP A 2 13.10 -11.36 -3.88
CA ASP A 2 14.33 -10.55 -3.98
C ASP A 2 14.43 -9.61 -2.77
N PRO A 3 15.32 -9.87 -1.79
CA PRO A 3 15.39 -9.06 -0.56
C PRO A 3 15.73 -7.60 -0.85
N LEU A 4 16.46 -7.36 -1.96
CA LEU A 4 16.86 -6.03 -2.41
C LEU A 4 15.66 -5.15 -2.79
N LYS A 5 14.65 -5.72 -3.45
CA LYS A 5 13.44 -4.99 -3.86
C LYS A 5 12.61 -4.57 -2.64
N PHE A 6 12.54 -5.44 -1.63
CA PHE A 6 11.83 -5.15 -0.38
C PHE A 6 12.51 -4.02 0.41
N VAL A 7 13.84 -4.04 0.51
CA VAL A 7 14.61 -2.98 1.18
C VAL A 7 14.48 -1.65 0.44
N LEU A 8 14.54 -1.65 -0.89
CA LEU A 8 14.36 -0.43 -1.68
C LEU A 8 12.94 0.14 -1.56
N ALA A 9 11.91 -0.70 -1.64
CA ALA A 9 10.52 -0.27 -1.48
C ALA A 9 10.26 0.29 -0.07
N ALA A 10 10.74 -0.38 0.98
CA ALA A 10 10.67 0.11 2.36
C ALA A 10 11.45 1.43 2.54
N GLY A 11 12.62 1.53 1.93
CA GLY A 11 13.45 2.74 1.92
C GLY A 11 12.71 3.93 1.29
N ILE A 12 12.08 3.76 0.14
CA ILE A 12 11.31 4.82 -0.54
C ILE A 12 10.16 5.30 0.35
N GLY A 13 9.41 4.38 0.98
CA GLY A 13 8.31 4.72 1.87
C GLY A 13 8.75 5.54 3.09
N THR A 14 9.84 5.13 3.75
CA THR A 14 10.38 5.86 4.90
C THR A 14 10.92 7.24 4.52
N LEU A 15 11.64 7.35 3.40
CA LEU A 15 12.16 8.62 2.89
C LEU A 15 11.05 9.61 2.52
N LEU A 16 9.95 9.11 1.95
CA LEU A 16 8.77 9.93 1.65
C LEU A 16 8.20 10.53 2.95
N LEU A 17 7.98 9.72 3.99
CA LEU A 17 7.49 10.21 5.27
C LEU A 17 8.43 11.26 5.88
N VAL A 18 9.74 10.97 5.91
CA VAL A 18 10.75 11.91 6.44
C VAL A 18 10.73 13.23 5.66
N SER A 19 10.67 13.18 4.32
CA SER A 19 10.61 14.39 3.50
C SER A 19 9.38 15.24 3.78
N LEU A 20 8.20 14.63 4.00
CA LEU A 20 6.98 15.36 4.37
C LEU A 20 7.08 16.04 5.73
N VAL A 21 7.70 15.39 6.72
CA VAL A 21 7.93 15.98 8.05
C VAL A 21 8.88 17.16 7.95
N VAL A 22 9.99 17.02 7.21
CA VAL A 22 10.96 18.12 6.99
C VAL A 22 10.29 19.28 6.26
N LEU A 23 9.44 19.01 5.26
CA LEU A 23 8.68 20.03 4.55
C LEU A 23 7.74 20.80 5.50
N ARG A 24 7.01 20.10 6.38
CA ARG A 24 6.13 20.74 7.39
C ARG A 24 6.91 21.63 8.34
N ILE A 25 8.05 21.16 8.83
CA ILE A 25 8.93 21.95 9.70
C ILE A 25 9.46 23.18 8.96
N TYR A 26 9.89 23.01 7.70
CA TYR A 26 10.34 24.12 6.85
C TYR A 26 9.28 25.21 6.69
N LEU A 27 8.04 24.83 6.36
CA LEU A 27 6.93 25.78 6.21
C LEU A 27 6.61 26.52 7.52
N GLY A 28 6.69 25.83 8.66
CA GLY A 28 6.49 26.45 9.97
C GLY A 28 7.57 27.49 10.27
N TRP A 29 8.84 27.15 10.06
CA TRP A 29 9.96 28.07 10.29
C TRP A 29 9.99 29.23 9.29
N SER A 30 9.60 29.01 8.02
CA SER A 30 9.49 30.09 7.04
C SER A 30 8.40 31.08 7.44
N TYR A 31 7.23 30.59 7.85
CA TYR A 31 6.14 31.44 8.34
C TYR A 31 6.56 32.27 9.56
N VAL A 32 7.22 31.64 10.53
CA VAL A 32 7.74 32.35 11.70
C VAL A 32 8.77 33.41 11.29
N GLY A 33 9.70 33.06 10.40
CA GLY A 33 10.71 34.00 9.87
C GLY A 33 10.07 35.21 9.19
N ASP A 34 9.08 35.00 8.34
CA ASP A 34 8.35 36.07 7.65
C ASP A 34 7.60 36.97 8.65
N ARG A 35 7.02 36.40 9.71
CA ARG A 35 6.34 37.18 10.77
C ARG A 35 7.30 38.00 11.64
N LEU A 36 8.51 37.50 11.90
CA LEU A 36 9.54 38.28 12.60
C LEU A 36 10.01 39.46 11.75
N LEU A 37 10.25 39.26 10.45
CA LEU A 37 10.79 40.28 9.56
C LEU A 37 9.75 41.31 9.07
N SER A 38 8.47 40.93 9.05
CA SER A 38 7.36 41.81 8.68
C SER A 38 7.21 42.96 9.67
N ALA A 39 7.10 44.19 9.17
CA ALA A 39 6.91 45.38 10.02
C ALA A 39 5.50 45.50 10.60
N VAL A 40 4.54 44.84 9.94
CA VAL A 40 3.12 44.86 10.28
C VAL A 40 2.64 43.44 10.42
N VAL A 41 1.87 43.17 11.47
CA VAL A 41 1.29 41.85 11.75
C VAL A 41 -0.22 42.00 11.88
N PRO A 42 -1.02 41.25 11.10
CA PRO A 42 -2.47 41.19 11.32
C PRO A 42 -2.75 40.48 12.65
N TYR A 43 -3.70 41.00 13.42
CA TYR A 43 -4.26 40.25 14.53
C TYR A 43 -5.03 39.03 13.98
N GLU A 44 -4.91 37.88 14.66
CA GLU A 44 -5.71 36.71 14.31
C GLU A 44 -7.16 36.91 14.77
N GLU A 45 -8.12 36.42 13.99
CA GLU A 45 -9.56 36.70 14.09
C GLU A 45 -10.26 36.14 15.35
N THR A 46 -9.50 35.83 16.40
CA THR A 46 -10.00 35.24 17.65
C THR A 46 -9.94 36.22 18.83
N GLY A 47 -9.81 37.52 18.58
CA GLY A 47 -9.58 38.53 19.63
C GLY A 47 -10.40 39.81 19.49
N TRP A 48 -10.26 40.70 20.48
CA TRP A 48 -10.93 42.00 20.56
C TRP A 48 -10.44 43.03 19.51
N TYR A 49 -9.40 42.68 18.74
CA TYR A 49 -8.73 43.50 17.74
C TYR A 49 -8.74 42.85 16.35
N ASP A 50 -9.83 42.17 16.02
CA ASP A 50 -10.01 41.50 14.73
C ASP A 50 -9.83 42.47 13.54
N GLY A 51 -9.15 42.00 12.49
CA GLY A 51 -8.85 42.75 11.26
C GLY A 51 -7.91 43.96 11.40
N GLN A 52 -7.47 44.30 12.61
CA GLN A 52 -6.55 45.42 12.80
C GLN A 52 -5.10 45.01 12.53
N MET A 53 -4.34 45.95 11.96
CA MET A 53 -2.93 45.76 11.63
C MET A 53 -2.08 46.38 12.73
N TRP A 54 -1.32 45.55 13.47
CA TRP A 54 -0.39 46.06 14.46
C TRP A 54 0.95 46.40 13.81
N VAL A 55 1.35 47.66 13.90
CA VAL A 55 2.67 48.14 13.46
C VAL A 55 3.66 47.98 14.59
N LYS A 56 4.76 47.25 14.34
CA LYS A 56 5.79 47.02 15.35
C LYS A 56 6.56 48.32 15.63
N PRO A 57 6.74 48.70 16.91
CA PRO A 57 7.63 49.82 17.24
C PRO A 57 9.07 49.48 16.84
N ALA A 58 9.85 50.52 16.52
CA ALA A 58 11.15 50.36 15.87
C ALA A 58 12.15 49.54 16.70
N GLU A 59 12.06 49.63 18.03
CA GLU A 59 12.90 48.88 18.98
C GLU A 59 12.63 47.37 18.89
N VAL A 60 11.35 46.98 18.82
CA VAL A 60 10.94 45.58 18.70
C VAL A 60 11.31 45.04 17.32
N LEU A 61 11.10 45.83 16.26
CA LEU A 61 11.46 45.42 14.90
C LEU A 61 12.98 45.20 14.75
N ALA A 62 13.81 46.05 15.36
CA ALA A 62 15.26 45.88 15.34
C ALA A 62 15.68 44.58 16.05
N ARG A 63 15.08 44.29 17.22
CA ARG A 63 15.31 43.04 17.97
C ARG A 63 14.89 41.81 17.16
N ASP A 64 13.71 41.83 16.56
CA ASP A 64 13.17 40.73 15.75
C ASP A 64 14.06 40.46 14.52
N ARG A 65 14.61 41.51 13.89
CA ARG A 65 15.55 41.35 12.76
C ARG A 65 16.87 40.72 13.17
N LEU A 66 17.40 41.07 14.35
CA LEU A 66 18.58 40.42 14.90
C LEU A 66 18.30 38.94 15.21
N LEU A 67 17.18 38.63 15.85
CA LEU A 67 16.80 37.24 16.11
C LEU A 67 16.56 36.46 14.80
N GLY A 68 15.89 37.07 13.84
CA GLY A 68 15.63 36.50 12.53
C GLY A 68 16.92 36.17 11.76
N SER A 69 17.90 37.09 11.76
CA SER A 69 19.16 36.88 11.04
C SER A 69 20.10 35.90 11.74
N TYR A 70 20.24 35.96 13.06
CA TYR A 70 21.21 35.15 13.80
C TYR A 70 20.69 33.78 14.25
N LYS A 71 19.37 33.61 14.46
CA LYS A 71 18.78 32.34 14.96
C LYS A 71 17.93 31.65 13.92
N VAL A 72 17.04 32.36 13.24
CA VAL A 72 16.04 31.73 12.34
C VAL A 72 16.64 31.40 10.98
N LYS A 73 17.39 32.33 10.37
CA LYS A 73 18.02 32.15 9.06
C LYS A 73 18.95 30.91 8.97
N PRO A 74 19.83 30.61 9.94
CA PRO A 74 20.64 29.39 9.88
C PRO A 74 19.78 28.12 9.96
N VAL A 75 18.73 28.10 10.79
CA VAL A 75 17.80 26.96 10.89
C VAL A 75 17.08 26.72 9.56
N ILE A 76 16.58 27.77 8.92
CA ILE A 76 15.93 27.66 7.61
C ILE A 76 16.91 27.16 6.55
N ASN A 77 18.16 27.61 6.55
CA ASN A 77 19.18 27.14 5.61
C ASN A 77 19.52 25.66 5.80
N LEU A 78 19.63 25.20 7.06
CA LEU A 78 19.82 23.79 7.36
C LEU A 78 18.63 22.96 6.86
N LEU A 79 17.40 23.42 7.12
CA LEU A 79 16.17 22.76 6.63
C LEU A 79 16.13 22.67 5.11
N LYS A 80 16.52 23.73 4.39
CA LYS A 80 16.64 23.73 2.93
C LYS A 80 17.65 22.68 2.45
N GLN A 81 18.82 22.60 3.08
CA GLN A 81 19.83 21.61 2.72
C GLN A 81 19.33 20.19 2.97
N THR A 82 18.67 19.93 4.12
CA THR A 82 18.10 18.61 4.39
C THR A 82 16.96 18.27 3.44
N LEU A 83 16.15 19.24 3.02
CA LEU A 83 15.06 19.02 2.06
C LEU A 83 15.61 18.69 0.66
N VAL A 84 16.64 19.41 0.21
CA VAL A 84 17.31 19.12 -1.07
C VAL A 84 18.01 17.76 -1.02
N GLY A 85 18.72 17.46 0.07
CA GLY A 85 19.41 16.18 0.24
C GLY A 85 18.47 14.99 0.29
N THR A 86 17.40 15.07 1.09
CA THR A 86 16.38 14.01 1.16
C THR A 86 15.62 13.87 -0.14
N GLY A 87 15.29 14.98 -0.82
CA GLY A 87 14.65 14.96 -2.13
C GLY A 87 15.51 14.29 -3.21
N ALA A 88 16.80 14.64 -3.30
CA ALA A 88 17.73 14.02 -4.23
C ALA A 88 17.87 12.52 -3.97
N LEU A 89 17.95 12.11 -2.71
CA LEU A 89 18.05 10.71 -2.31
C LEU A 89 16.77 9.93 -2.65
N LEU A 90 15.59 10.52 -2.45
CA LEU A 90 14.31 9.91 -2.80
C LEU A 90 14.19 9.70 -4.31
N VAL A 91 14.53 10.72 -5.11
CA VAL A 91 14.55 10.60 -6.59
C VAL A 91 15.54 9.53 -7.04
N GLY A 92 16.74 9.48 -6.44
CA GLY A 92 17.71 8.43 -6.70
C GLY A 92 17.21 7.03 -6.36
N ALA A 93 16.55 6.86 -5.22
CA ALA A 93 15.98 5.58 -4.79
C ALA A 93 14.84 5.11 -5.71
N VAL A 94 13.97 6.03 -6.15
CA VAL A 94 12.89 5.73 -7.10
C VAL A 94 13.44 5.38 -8.48
N ALA A 95 14.44 6.12 -8.96
CA ALA A 95 15.11 5.80 -10.22
C ALA A 95 15.74 4.41 -10.17
N LEU A 96 16.51 4.09 -9.12
CA LEU A 96 17.10 2.77 -8.94
C LEU A 96 16.05 1.66 -8.87
N PHE A 97 14.92 1.91 -8.21
CA PHE A 97 13.82 0.96 -8.15
C PHE A 97 13.17 0.75 -9.53
N ALA A 98 12.97 1.80 -10.32
CA ALA A 98 12.42 1.72 -11.68
C ALA A 98 13.38 1.04 -12.68
N PHE A 99 14.70 1.16 -12.49
CA PHE A 99 15.66 0.38 -13.27
C PHE A 99 15.73 -1.09 -12.83
N ALA A 100 15.51 -1.38 -11.54
CA ALA A 100 15.58 -2.73 -10.98
C ALA A 100 14.28 -3.54 -11.12
N ALA A 101 13.13 -2.89 -11.35
CA ALA A 101 11.83 -3.50 -11.56
C ALA A 101 11.18 -2.91 -12.82
N PRO A 102 10.86 -3.71 -13.85
CA PRO A 102 10.12 -3.21 -15.00
C PRO A 102 8.77 -2.64 -14.51
N VAL A 103 8.48 -1.40 -14.91
CA VAL A 103 7.30 -0.60 -14.50
C VAL A 103 5.96 -1.32 -14.71
N GLU A 104 5.94 -2.32 -15.58
CA GLU A 104 4.77 -3.13 -15.93
C GLU A 104 4.19 -3.88 -14.71
N GLU A 105 5.02 -4.48 -13.84
CA GLU A 105 4.53 -5.19 -12.63
C GLU A 105 3.94 -4.21 -11.59
N PHE A 106 4.51 -3.01 -11.47
CA PHE A 106 4.08 -2.02 -10.48
C PHE A 106 2.74 -1.40 -10.89
N VAL A 107 2.57 -1.02 -12.16
CA VAL A 107 1.30 -0.44 -12.66
C VAL A 107 0.14 -1.45 -12.57
N HIS A 108 0.39 -2.73 -12.83
CA HIS A 108 -0.61 -3.78 -12.61
C HIS A 108 -0.95 -3.98 -11.12
N SER A 109 -0.01 -3.75 -10.20
CA SER A 109 -0.25 -3.82 -8.75
C SER A 109 -1.02 -2.60 -8.19
N PHE A 110 -0.91 -1.42 -8.79
CA PHE A 110 -1.65 -0.22 -8.37
C PHE A 110 -3.06 -0.15 -8.95
N ASN A 111 -3.24 -0.66 -10.18
CA ASN A 111 -4.55 -0.78 -10.82
C ASN A 111 -5.29 -2.08 -10.44
N GLY A 112 -4.58 -3.05 -9.86
CA GLY A 112 -5.17 -4.21 -9.22
C GLY A 112 -5.90 -3.76 -7.96
N ALA A 113 -7.21 -4.02 -7.89
CA ALA A 113 -7.99 -3.89 -6.66
C ALA A 113 -7.20 -4.49 -5.48
N PRO A 114 -7.26 -3.90 -4.27
CA PRO A 114 -6.47 -4.36 -3.14
C PRO A 114 -6.74 -5.84 -2.97
N THR A 115 -5.72 -6.67 -3.22
CA THR A 115 -5.80 -8.09 -2.95
C THR A 115 -5.87 -8.21 -1.45
N ALA A 116 -7.11 -8.25 -0.98
CA ALA A 116 -7.46 -8.64 0.37
C ALA A 116 -6.58 -9.82 0.74
N ALA A 117 -5.80 -9.60 1.80
CA ALA A 117 -5.06 -10.56 2.59
C ALA A 117 -5.29 -11.99 2.13
N SER A 118 -4.26 -12.63 1.55
CA SER A 118 -4.14 -14.09 1.35
C SER A 118 -5.44 -14.82 1.65
N SER A 119 -6.44 -14.62 0.80
CA SER A 119 -7.61 -15.45 0.91
C SER A 119 -7.09 -16.74 0.31
N LYS A 120 -6.90 -17.75 1.17
CA LYS A 120 -7.28 -19.10 0.76
C LYS A 120 -8.49 -18.90 -0.15
N PRO A 121 -8.46 -19.33 -1.42
CA PRO A 121 -9.65 -19.18 -2.23
C PRO A 121 -10.72 -19.88 -1.42
N MET A 122 -11.68 -19.10 -0.91
CA MET A 122 -12.85 -19.66 -0.26
C MET A 122 -13.63 -20.18 -1.44
N MET A 123 -13.16 -21.33 -1.96
CA MET A 123 -13.73 -22.02 -3.10
C MET A 123 -15.19 -22.17 -2.73
N ARG A 124 -16.03 -21.46 -3.46
CA ARG A 124 -17.46 -21.50 -3.25
C ARG A 124 -17.85 -22.96 -3.46
N ARG A 125 -18.79 -23.50 -2.67
CA ARG A 125 -19.14 -24.93 -2.72
C ARG A 125 -19.40 -25.41 -4.14
N GLU A 126 -19.97 -24.55 -4.97
CA GLU A 126 -20.26 -24.78 -6.39
C GLU A 126 -19.01 -24.88 -7.29
N ASP A 127 -17.89 -24.27 -6.91
CA ASP A 127 -16.63 -24.36 -7.67
C ASP A 127 -15.79 -25.59 -7.27
N LEU A 128 -15.98 -26.13 -6.06
CA LEU A 128 -15.43 -27.45 -5.68
C LEU A 128 -16.13 -28.61 -6.42
N LEU A 129 -17.38 -28.39 -6.82
CA LEU A 129 -18.20 -29.34 -7.57
C LEU A 129 -17.91 -29.33 -9.07
N LYS A 130 -17.23 -28.30 -9.58
CA LYS A 130 -16.85 -28.20 -10.98
C LYS A 130 -15.48 -28.83 -11.18
N LEU A 131 -15.45 -29.97 -11.86
CA LEU A 131 -14.20 -30.55 -12.33
C LEU A 131 -13.51 -29.58 -13.30
N PRO A 132 -12.18 -29.42 -13.23
CA PRO A 132 -11.41 -28.66 -14.20
C PRO A 132 -11.68 -29.15 -15.63
N ALA A 133 -11.76 -28.23 -16.59
CA ALA A 133 -12.09 -28.57 -17.98
C ALA A 133 -11.06 -29.52 -18.63
N GLU A 134 -9.81 -29.48 -18.16
CA GLU A 134 -8.72 -30.37 -18.57
C GLU A 134 -9.00 -31.82 -18.13
N VAL A 135 -9.26 -32.04 -16.84
CA VAL A 135 -9.58 -33.37 -16.28
C VAL A 135 -10.84 -33.98 -16.90
N ARG A 136 -11.76 -33.15 -17.40
CA ARG A 136 -13.00 -33.60 -18.05
C ARG A 136 -12.77 -34.21 -19.44
N GLN A 137 -11.66 -33.91 -20.11
CA GLN A 137 -11.37 -34.37 -21.47
C GLN A 137 -10.37 -35.54 -21.52
N ASP A 138 -9.79 -35.92 -20.37
CA ASP A 138 -8.78 -36.97 -20.28
C ASP A 138 -9.40 -38.37 -20.17
N ASP A 139 -9.64 -39.01 -21.33
CA ASP A 139 -10.21 -40.36 -21.42
C ASP A 139 -9.31 -41.45 -20.76
N ASP A 140 -7.98 -41.29 -20.81
CA ASP A 140 -7.03 -42.23 -20.19
C ASP A 140 -7.13 -42.22 -18.65
N LEU A 141 -7.32 -41.04 -18.07
CA LEU A 141 -7.50 -40.88 -16.64
C LEU A 141 -8.85 -41.44 -16.19
N ALA A 142 -9.89 -41.25 -17.01
CA ALA A 142 -11.21 -41.82 -16.78
C ALA A 142 -11.18 -43.36 -16.83
N ALA A 143 -10.43 -43.94 -17.77
CA ALA A 143 -10.23 -45.38 -17.87
C ALA A 143 -9.49 -45.96 -16.66
N ALA A 144 -8.40 -45.31 -16.23
CA ALA A 144 -7.65 -45.73 -15.05
C ALA A 144 -8.49 -45.65 -13.75
N ALA A 145 -9.33 -44.61 -13.61
CA ALA A 145 -10.24 -44.48 -12.49
C ALA A 145 -11.35 -45.55 -12.50
N ALA A 146 -11.85 -45.93 -13.68
CA ALA A 146 -12.84 -46.99 -13.85
C ALA A 146 -12.24 -48.38 -13.53
N GLU A 147 -11.00 -48.64 -13.94
CA GLU A 147 -10.29 -49.87 -13.60
C GLU A 147 -10.04 -49.98 -12.09
N ALA A 148 -9.57 -48.90 -11.46
CA ALA A 148 -9.40 -48.83 -10.01
C ALA A 148 -10.71 -48.97 -9.21
N ALA A 149 -11.85 -48.67 -9.85
CA ALA A 149 -13.19 -48.83 -9.29
C ALA A 149 -13.90 -50.13 -9.73
N ASN A 150 -13.21 -51.05 -10.42
CA ASN A 150 -13.80 -52.29 -10.95
C ASN A 150 -15.06 -52.06 -11.80
N GLY A 151 -15.06 -51.02 -12.64
CA GLY A 151 -16.18 -50.63 -13.50
C GLY A 151 -17.38 -50.03 -12.76
N ARG A 152 -17.26 -49.75 -11.46
CA ARG A 152 -18.32 -49.13 -10.65
C ARG A 152 -18.26 -47.59 -10.78
N PRO A 153 -19.40 -46.91 -10.83
CA PRO A 153 -19.40 -45.46 -10.94
C PRO A 153 -18.89 -44.79 -9.65
N VAL A 154 -18.12 -43.71 -9.80
CA VAL A 154 -17.41 -43.03 -8.70
C VAL A 154 -18.37 -42.49 -7.63
N TYR A 155 -19.59 -42.09 -8.01
CA TYR A 155 -20.59 -41.59 -7.06
C TYR A 155 -21.07 -42.64 -6.06
N CYS A 156 -20.81 -43.94 -6.29
CA CYS A 156 -21.19 -44.99 -5.35
C CYS A 156 -20.42 -44.92 -4.04
N ARG A 157 -19.26 -44.26 -3.96
CA ARG A 157 -18.48 -44.16 -2.70
C ARG A 157 -19.08 -43.19 -1.69
N ASP A 158 -19.79 -42.17 -2.16
CA ASP A 158 -20.34 -41.12 -1.31
C ASP A 158 -21.86 -41.26 -1.17
N ARG A 159 -22.35 -41.35 0.07
CA ARG A 159 -23.78 -41.45 0.38
C ARG A 159 -24.61 -40.32 -0.23
N TYR A 160 -24.08 -39.10 -0.24
CA TYR A 160 -24.77 -37.92 -0.78
C TYR A 160 -24.96 -38.02 -2.31
N TYR A 161 -23.90 -38.31 -3.06
CA TYR A 161 -23.99 -38.41 -4.52
C TYR A 161 -24.74 -39.68 -4.98
N ARG A 162 -24.62 -40.78 -4.22
CA ARG A 162 -25.42 -41.99 -4.43
C ARG A 162 -26.92 -41.72 -4.33
N ALA A 163 -27.35 -40.96 -3.32
CA ALA A 163 -28.76 -40.60 -3.16
C ALA A 163 -29.27 -39.71 -4.31
N LEU A 164 -28.42 -38.85 -4.85
CA LEU A 164 -28.78 -37.94 -5.93
C LEU A 164 -28.85 -38.64 -7.31
N ALA A 165 -27.97 -39.61 -7.55
CA ALA A 165 -27.90 -40.39 -8.79
C ALA A 165 -28.85 -41.62 -8.81
N GLY A 166 -29.61 -41.86 -7.74
CA GLY A 166 -30.57 -42.96 -7.65
C GLY A 166 -29.97 -44.33 -7.32
N GLY A 167 -28.66 -44.38 -6.98
CA GLY A 167 -27.99 -45.59 -6.47
C GLY A 167 -27.92 -46.78 -7.43
N GLN A 168 -28.33 -46.60 -8.68
CA GLN A 168 -28.29 -47.66 -9.68
C GLN A 168 -26.82 -48.01 -9.99
N TYR A 169 -26.51 -49.29 -10.17
CA TYR A 169 -25.14 -49.78 -10.42
C TYR A 169 -24.15 -49.76 -9.23
N CYS A 170 -24.59 -49.42 -8.02
CA CYS A 170 -23.81 -49.64 -6.80
C CYS A 170 -23.97 -51.08 -6.27
N THR A 171 -22.94 -51.59 -5.59
CA THR A 171 -22.99 -52.94 -5.02
C THR A 171 -23.51 -52.92 -3.59
N SER A 172 -23.93 -54.09 -3.07
CA SER A 172 -24.40 -54.23 -1.68
C SER A 172 -23.35 -53.78 -0.66
N ASP A 173 -22.08 -53.97 -0.97
CA ASP A 173 -20.96 -53.59 -0.10
C ASP A 173 -20.86 -52.07 0.08
N ASP A 174 -21.24 -51.30 -0.94
CA ASP A 174 -21.23 -49.84 -0.89
C ASP A 174 -22.35 -49.32 0.02
N LEU A 175 -23.45 -50.08 0.19
CA LEU A 175 -24.61 -49.67 1.01
C LEU A 175 -24.38 -49.81 2.52
N LEU A 176 -23.33 -50.51 2.93
CA LEU A 176 -23.00 -50.77 4.34
C LEU A 176 -22.12 -49.68 4.97
N ASN A 177 -21.52 -48.80 4.16
CA ASN A 177 -20.77 -47.61 4.55
C ASN A 177 -21.51 -46.32 4.16
#